data_AF-A0A2S6X3Z3-F1
#
_entry.id   AF-A0A2S6X3Z3-F1
#
_cell.length_a   1.000
_cell.length_b   1.000
_cell.length_c   1.000
_cell.angle_alpha   90.00
_cell.angle_beta   90.00
_cell.angle_gamma   90.00
#
_symmetry.space_group_name_H-M   'P 1'
#
loop_
_entity.id
_entity.type
_entity.pdbx_description
1 polymer ?
#
loop_
_entity_poly.entity_id
_entity_poly.type
_entity_poly.pdbx_seq_one_letter_code
_entity_poly.pdbx_strand_id
1 'polypeptide(L)'
;MDAKNRFETKVTFALSRLEWLGFLAVSLVLAVQHRTEIRWGVFVLLFTVIDAIGYIPGAIAFRRRPDRPVPRGYYVAYNTMHSLVTAGLLAGAWALFVGPEWALLALPIHLMGDRALFGNSLKPFGVAFEPETNPAFRKFEEKYRPTVESRAHHSVEGTDAVRT
;
A
#
# COMPACT_ATOMS: atom_id res chain seq x y z
N MET A 1 5.09 -1.28 3.09
CA MET A 1 5.91 -0.17 2.57
C MET A 1 4.99 1.02 2.41
N ASP A 2 5.51 2.22 2.18
CA ASP A 2 4.69 3.43 2.04
C ASP A 2 5.21 4.28 0.89
N ALA A 3 4.46 5.33 0.52
CA ALA A 3 4.80 6.22 -0.58
C ALA A 3 6.20 6.86 -0.46
N LYS A 4 6.75 6.97 0.76
CA LYS A 4 8.09 7.53 1.01
C LYS A 4 9.19 6.47 1.06
N ASN A 5 8.83 5.19 1.22
CA ASN A 5 9.74 4.05 1.39
C ASN A 5 9.26 2.85 0.58
N ARG A 6 9.21 2.99 -0.74
CA ARG A 6 8.65 1.97 -1.64
C ARG A 6 9.52 0.74 -1.84
N PHE A 7 10.84 0.84 -1.67
CA PHE A 7 11.86 -0.18 -2.04
C PHE A 7 11.60 -0.91 -3.36
N GLU A 8 11.02 -0.18 -4.30
CA GLU A 8 10.67 -0.59 -5.66
C GLU A 8 11.12 0.53 -6.60
N THR A 9 11.19 0.26 -7.90
CA THR A 9 11.36 1.33 -8.89
C THR A 9 10.09 2.20 -8.95
N LYS A 10 10.20 3.42 -9.48
CA LYS A 10 9.03 4.30 -9.68
C LYS A 10 7.95 3.63 -10.53
N VAL A 11 8.38 2.93 -11.59
CA VAL A 11 7.47 2.28 -12.55
C VAL A 11 6.77 1.08 -11.91
N THR A 12 7.51 0.20 -11.25
CA THR A 12 6.91 -0.98 -10.59
C THR A 12 5.93 -0.57 -9.48
N PHE A 13 6.26 0.46 -8.71
CA PHE A 13 5.34 1.00 -7.69
C PHE A 13 4.08 1.62 -8.32
N ALA A 14 4.22 2.34 -9.44
CA ALA A 14 3.06 2.89 -10.16
C ALA A 14 2.17 1.78 -10.73
N LEU A 15 2.75 0.72 -11.30
CA LEU A 15 2.01 -0.44 -11.79
C LEU A 15 1.26 -1.16 -10.66
N SER A 16 1.92 -1.40 -9.52
CA SER A 16 1.26 -1.96 -8.33
C SER A 16 0.05 -1.12 -7.91
N ARG A 17 0.20 0.21 -7.86
CA ARG A 17 -0.91 1.13 -7.56
C ARG A 17 -2.05 1.05 -8.58
N LEU A 18 -1.75 0.86 -9.86
CA LEU A 18 -2.75 0.70 -10.90
C LEU A 18 -3.55 -0.60 -10.74
N GLU A 19 -2.91 -1.70 -10.33
CA GLU A 19 -3.61 -2.96 -10.03
C GLU A 19 -4.60 -2.75 -8.88
N TRP A 20 -4.16 -2.12 -7.78
CA TRP A 20 -5.04 -1.78 -6.66
C TRP A 20 -6.17 -0.83 -7.06
N LEU A 21 -5.89 0.12 -7.94
CA LEU A 21 -6.90 1.04 -8.46
C LEU A 21 -7.97 0.31 -9.28
N GLY A 22 -7.59 -0.70 -10.06
CA GLY A 22 -8.52 -1.54 -10.80
C GLY A 22 -9.49 -2.28 -9.87
N PHE A 23 -8.96 -2.95 -8.84
CA PHE A 23 -9.81 -3.63 -7.83
C PHE A 23 -10.70 -2.66 -7.05
N LEU A 24 -10.17 -1.48 -6.71
CA LEU A 24 -10.94 -0.43 -6.06
C LEU A 24 -12.09 0.05 -6.96
N ALA A 25 -11.83 0.31 -8.24
CA ALA A 25 -12.83 0.76 -9.19
C ALA A 25 -13.97 -0.26 -9.33
N VAL A 26 -13.65 -1.55 -9.48
CA VAL A 26 -14.66 -2.63 -9.52
C VAL A 26 -15.48 -2.65 -8.23
N SER A 27 -14.82 -2.58 -7.07
CA SER A 27 -15.50 -2.61 -5.77
C SER A 27 -16.43 -1.41 -5.58
N LEU A 28 -16.02 -0.22 -6.03
CA LEU A 28 -16.83 1.00 -5.98
C LEU A 28 -18.03 0.92 -6.95
N VAL A 29 -17.83 0.41 -8.16
CA VAL A 29 -18.93 0.22 -9.13
C VAL A 29 -19.99 -0.71 -8.54
N LEU A 30 -19.58 -1.85 -7.95
CA LEU A 30 -20.50 -2.76 -7.27
C LEU A 30 -21.22 -2.09 -6.10
N ALA A 31 -20.50 -1.30 -5.29
CA ALA A 31 -21.12 -0.60 -4.17
C ALA A 31 -22.15 0.45 -4.63
N VAL A 32 -21.91 1.13 -5.75
CA VAL A 32 -22.85 2.09 -6.35
C VAL A 32 -24.07 1.37 -6.94
N GLN A 33 -23.86 0.26 -7.66
CA GLN A 33 -24.93 -0.55 -8.23
C GLN A 33 -25.87 -1.11 -7.16
N HIS A 34 -25.32 -1.59 -6.05
CA HIS A 34 -26.05 -2.20 -4.95
C HIS A 34 -26.28 -1.27 -3.75
N ARG A 35 -26.20 0.05 -3.95
CA ARG A 35 -26.23 1.05 -2.85
C ARG A 35 -27.43 0.97 -1.91
N THR A 36 -28.58 0.48 -2.41
CA THR A 36 -29.82 0.32 -1.63
C THR A 36 -29.86 -1.00 -0.86
N GLU A 37 -29.04 -1.98 -1.26
CA GLU A 37 -28.92 -3.28 -0.61
C GLU A 37 -27.79 -3.29 0.43
N ILE A 38 -26.93 -2.26 0.44
CA ILE A 38 -25.88 -2.10 1.43
C ILE A 38 -26.49 -1.73 2.77
N ARG A 39 -26.22 -2.56 3.78
CA ARG A 39 -26.40 -2.22 5.18
C ARG A 39 -25.32 -1.22 5.61
N TRP A 40 -25.59 0.06 5.39
CA TRP A 40 -24.62 1.14 5.60
C TRP A 40 -24.01 1.18 7.00
N GLY A 41 -24.77 0.81 8.04
CA GLY A 41 -24.22 0.69 9.40
C GLY A 41 -23.10 -0.35 9.51
N VAL A 42 -23.27 -1.52 8.88
CA VAL A 42 -22.25 -2.58 8.82
C VAL A 42 -21.08 -2.13 7.94
N PHE A 43 -21.38 -1.53 6.79
CA PHE A 43 -20.36 -1.03 5.86
C PHE A 43 -19.43 -0.02 6.56
N VAL A 44 -19.99 1.00 7.21
CA VAL A 44 -19.21 2.02 7.92
C VAL A 44 -18.42 1.42 9.07
N LEU A 45 -19.01 0.48 9.83
CA LEU A 45 -18.31 -0.23 10.89
C LEU A 45 -17.09 -1.00 10.35
N LEU A 46 -17.29 -1.82 9.32
CA LEU A 46 -16.21 -2.62 8.71
C LEU A 46 -15.12 -1.76 8.09
N PHE A 47 -15.50 -0.62 7.49
CA PHE A 47 -14.55 0.33 6.92
C PHE A 47 -13.71 0.99 8.03
N THR A 48 -14.35 1.51 9.07
CA THR A 48 -13.69 2.30 10.11
C THR A 48 -12.90 1.46 11.12
N VAL A 49 -13.32 0.23 11.41
CA VAL A 49 -12.67 -0.62 12.41
C VAL A 49 -11.23 -0.98 12.02
N ILE A 50 -10.95 -1.07 10.72
CA ILE A 50 -9.61 -1.38 10.18
C ILE A 50 -8.59 -0.36 10.69
N ASP A 51 -8.90 0.93 10.55
CA ASP A 51 -7.99 2.00 11.00
C ASP A 51 -8.09 2.25 12.50
N ALA A 52 -9.28 2.13 13.08
CA ALA A 52 -9.48 2.33 14.51
C ALA A 52 -8.63 1.38 15.36
N ILE A 53 -8.45 0.14 14.90
CA ILE A 53 -7.59 -0.85 15.57
C ILE A 53 -6.18 -0.86 14.98
N GLY A 54 -6.07 -0.83 13.66
CA GLY A 54 -4.80 -1.05 12.97
C GLY A 54 -3.87 0.17 12.95
N TYR A 55 -4.41 1.37 12.74
CA TYR A 55 -3.60 2.56 12.44
C TYR A 55 -3.59 3.57 13.58
N ILE A 56 -4.77 4.00 14.04
CA ILE A 56 -4.93 5.11 15.00
C ILE A 56 -4.09 4.91 16.27
N PRO A 57 -4.07 3.74 16.93
CA PRO A 57 -3.30 3.56 18.16
C PRO A 57 -1.79 3.74 17.95
N GLY A 58 -1.26 3.25 16.82
CA GLY A 58 0.15 3.41 16.46
C GLY A 58 0.51 4.84 16.08
N ALA A 59 -0.36 5.52 15.34
CA ALA A 59 -0.18 6.93 14.97
C ALA A 59 -0.19 7.85 16.20
N ILE A 60 -1.10 7.60 17.16
CA ILE A 60 -1.11 8.31 18.45
C ILE A 60 0.17 8.03 19.23
N ALA A 61 0.62 6.77 19.29
CA ALA A 61 1.85 6.40 19.99
C ALA A 61 3.09 7.06 19.38
N PHE A 62 3.15 7.17 18.05
CA PHE A 62 4.21 7.86 17.31
C PHE A 62 4.24 9.36 17.66
N ARG A 63 3.09 10.04 17.55
CA ARG A 63 2.98 11.49 17.81
C ARG A 63 3.25 11.85 19.27
N ARG A 64 2.90 10.98 20.22
CA ARG A 64 3.14 11.21 21.65
C ARG A 64 4.59 11.00 22.08
N ARG A 65 5.39 10.26 21.31
CA ARG A 65 6.77 9.91 21.67
C ARG A 65 7.69 10.04 20.46
N PRO A 66 7.97 11.27 19.99
CA PRO A 66 8.77 11.49 18.78
C PRO A 66 10.17 10.87 18.88
N ASP A 67 10.76 10.85 20.07
CA ASP A 67 12.13 10.34 20.29
C ASP A 67 12.19 8.84 20.59
N ARG A 68 11.06 8.11 20.54
CA ARG A 68 11.04 6.67 20.82
C ARG A 68 10.44 5.86 19.69
N PRO A 69 11.05 4.70 19.36
CA PRO A 69 10.46 3.81 18.38
C PRO A 69 9.08 3.33 18.85
N VAL A 70 8.14 3.29 17.92
CA VAL A 70 6.80 2.77 18.16
C VAL A 70 6.90 1.26 18.50
N PRO A 71 6.26 0.78 19.58
CA PRO A 71 6.27 -0.63 19.93
C PRO A 71 5.82 -1.54 18.77
N ARG A 72 6.47 -2.70 18.63
CA ARG A 72 6.18 -3.67 17.56
C ARG A 72 4.72 -4.12 17.52
N GLY A 73 4.02 -4.12 18.66
CA GLY A 73 2.60 -4.47 18.72
C GLY A 73 1.72 -3.63 17.80
N TYR A 74 2.02 -2.35 17.63
CA TYR A 74 1.26 -1.48 16.72
C TYR A 74 1.49 -1.83 15.24
N TYR A 75 2.70 -2.27 14.88
CA TYR A 75 3.00 -2.76 13.54
C TYR A 75 2.26 -4.07 13.25
N VAL A 76 2.20 -4.97 14.24
CA VAL A 76 1.42 -6.21 14.12
C VAL A 76 -0.06 -5.89 13.95
N ALA A 77 -0.63 -5.03 14.80
CA ALA A 77 -2.02 -4.61 14.70
C ALA A 77 -2.33 -3.98 13.32
N TYR A 78 -1.49 -3.06 12.86
CA TYR A 78 -1.62 -2.47 11.52
C TYR A 78 -1.62 -3.54 10.43
N ASN A 79 -0.61 -4.41 10.41
CA ASN A 79 -0.46 -5.44 9.38
C ASN A 79 -1.57 -6.47 9.39
N THR A 80 -2.05 -6.86 10.58
CA THR A 80 -3.18 -7.78 10.71
C THR A 80 -4.45 -7.14 10.17
N MET A 81 -4.78 -5.91 10.57
CA MET A 81 -6.00 -5.24 10.10
C MET A 81 -5.93 -4.86 8.61
N HIS A 82 -4.74 -4.55 8.09
CA HIS A 82 -4.53 -4.20 6.69
C HIS A 82 -4.18 -5.40 5.80
N SER A 83 -4.25 -6.63 6.31
CA SER A 83 -3.99 -7.84 5.53
C SER A 83 -5.22 -8.25 4.73
N LEU A 84 -5.02 -8.49 3.42
CA LEU A 84 -6.05 -9.06 2.56
C LEU A 84 -6.46 -10.47 3.00
N VAL A 85 -5.54 -11.23 3.61
CA VAL A 85 -5.85 -12.56 4.15
C VAL A 85 -6.82 -12.42 5.33
N THR A 86 -6.54 -11.50 6.26
CA THR A 86 -7.41 -11.27 7.42
C THR A 86 -8.77 -10.75 7.00
N ALA A 87 -8.83 -9.80 6.05
CA ALA A 87 -10.09 -9.33 5.50
C ALA A 87 -10.87 -10.42 4.75
N GLY A 88 -10.19 -11.28 3.98
CA GLY A 88 -10.80 -12.42 3.30
C GLY A 88 -11.37 -13.44 4.27
N LEU A 89 -10.64 -13.76 5.34
CA LEU A 89 -11.13 -14.63 6.41
C LEU A 89 -12.33 -14.03 7.15
N LEU A 90 -12.28 -12.73 7.45
CA LEU A 90 -13.40 -12.02 8.08
C LEU A 90 -14.64 -12.02 7.17
N ALA A 91 -14.47 -11.69 5.89
CA ALA A 91 -15.55 -11.71 4.91
C ALA A 91 -16.12 -13.12 4.72
N GLY A 92 -15.26 -14.13 4.62
CA GLY A 92 -15.65 -15.53 4.50
C GLY A 92 -16.41 -16.02 5.73
N ALA A 93 -15.91 -15.74 6.94
CA ALA A 93 -16.60 -16.08 8.18
C ALA A 93 -17.96 -15.37 8.27
N TRP A 94 -18.03 -14.09 7.92
CA TRP A 94 -19.28 -13.35 7.90
C TRP A 94 -20.27 -13.96 6.90
N ALA A 95 -19.82 -14.26 5.69
CA ALA A 95 -20.65 -14.88 4.66
C ALA A 95 -21.18 -16.26 5.09
N LEU A 96 -20.41 -17.02 5.88
CA LEU A 96 -20.81 -18.33 6.39
C LEU A 96 -21.80 -18.25 7.57
N PHE A 97 -21.60 -17.33 8.52
CA PHE A 97 -22.38 -17.30 9.76
C PHE A 97 -23.53 -16.29 9.77
N VAL A 98 -23.45 -15.24 8.95
CA VAL A 98 -24.46 -14.18 8.84
C VAL A 98 -25.12 -14.21 7.46
N GLY A 99 -24.35 -14.56 6.44
CA GLY A 99 -24.76 -14.57 5.04
C GLY A 99 -23.97 -13.56 4.20
N PRO A 100 -23.85 -13.80 2.89
CA PRO A 100 -23.19 -12.85 2.00
C PRO A 100 -24.00 -11.56 1.91
N GLU A 101 -23.34 -10.42 2.06
CA GLU A 101 -23.97 -9.11 1.91
C GLU A 101 -23.03 -8.08 1.29
N TRP A 102 -23.59 -7.08 0.61
CA TRP A 102 -22.83 -6.03 -0.07
C TRP A 102 -22.07 -5.10 0.89
N ALA A 103 -22.43 -5.09 2.18
CA ALA A 103 -21.68 -4.34 3.18
C ALA A 103 -20.21 -4.82 3.31
N LEU A 104 -19.93 -6.08 2.94
CA LEU A 104 -18.56 -6.63 2.92
C LEU A 104 -17.65 -5.93 1.91
N LEU A 105 -18.20 -5.18 0.93
CA LEU A 105 -17.41 -4.34 0.01
C LEU A 105 -16.62 -3.24 0.74
N ALA A 106 -16.99 -2.90 1.98
CA ALA A 106 -16.21 -2.00 2.82
C ALA A 106 -14.75 -2.45 2.97
N LEU A 107 -14.51 -3.76 3.08
CA LEU A 107 -13.18 -4.34 3.28
C LEU A 107 -12.25 -4.12 2.06
N PRO A 108 -12.60 -4.53 0.83
CA PRO A 108 -11.78 -4.24 -0.34
C PRO A 108 -11.74 -2.75 -0.65
N ILE A 109 -12.82 -1.98 -0.45
CA ILE A 109 -12.78 -0.53 -0.71
C ILE A 109 -11.75 0.16 0.20
N HIS A 110 -11.71 -0.19 1.49
CA HIS A 110 -10.71 0.34 2.42
C HIS A 110 -9.29 -0.09 2.03
N LEU A 111 -9.06 -1.39 1.89
CA LEU A 111 -7.73 -1.96 1.69
C LEU A 111 -7.12 -1.62 0.32
N MET A 112 -7.94 -1.63 -0.73
CA MET A 112 -7.50 -1.22 -2.06
C MET A 112 -7.41 0.30 -2.16
N GLY A 113 -8.28 1.04 -1.47
CA GLY A 113 -8.19 2.50 -1.33
C GLY A 113 -6.84 2.93 -0.77
N ASP A 114 -6.43 2.33 0.35
CA ASP A 114 -5.16 2.67 1.01
C ASP A 114 -3.95 2.43 0.10
N ARG A 115 -3.96 1.31 -0.64
CA ARG A 115 -2.88 0.94 -1.58
C ARG A 115 -2.89 1.76 -2.86
N ALA A 116 -4.06 1.96 -3.46
CA ALA A 116 -4.19 2.66 -4.74
C ALA A 116 -3.96 4.16 -4.58
N LEU A 117 -4.55 4.79 -3.56
CA LEU A 117 -4.56 6.24 -3.40
C LEU A 117 -3.37 6.75 -2.59
N PHE A 118 -3.05 6.08 -1.48
CA PHE A 118 -1.96 6.51 -0.58
C PHE A 118 -0.65 5.73 -0.80
N GLY A 119 -0.68 4.60 -1.51
CA GLY A 119 0.51 3.79 -1.75
C GLY A 119 1.01 3.08 -0.50
N ASN A 120 0.14 2.95 0.51
CA ASN A 120 0.44 2.25 1.74
C ASN A 120 0.24 0.75 1.54
N SER A 121 1.14 -0.03 2.11
CA SER A 121 1.09 -1.48 2.15
C SER A 121 1.55 -1.93 3.53
N LEU A 122 1.63 -3.24 3.78
CA LEU A 122 2.05 -3.80 5.06
C LEU A 122 3.33 -3.13 5.58
N LYS A 123 3.25 -2.60 6.80
CA LYS A 123 4.28 -1.80 7.44
C LYS A 123 5.46 -2.68 7.87
N PRO A 124 6.65 -2.52 7.27
CA PRO A 124 7.84 -3.25 7.71
C PRO A 124 8.30 -2.70 9.07
N PHE A 125 8.77 -3.58 9.96
CA PHE A 125 9.26 -3.19 11.29
C PHE A 125 10.52 -2.32 11.25
N GLY A 126 11.26 -2.32 10.13
CA GLY A 126 12.47 -1.51 9.93
C GLY A 126 12.22 -0.08 9.45
N VAL A 127 10.97 0.33 9.25
CA VAL A 127 10.59 1.68 8.82
C VAL A 127 9.77 2.35 9.92
N ALA A 128 9.92 3.67 10.07
CA ALA A 128 9.13 4.47 11.01
C ALA A 128 7.62 4.24 10.79
N PHE A 129 6.83 4.25 11.87
CA PHE A 129 5.40 3.93 11.79
C PHE A 129 4.64 4.93 10.92
N GLU A 130 4.93 6.22 11.07
CA GLU A 130 4.48 7.25 10.12
C GLU A 130 5.46 7.35 8.93
N PRO A 131 5.02 7.86 7.76
CA PRO A 131 5.88 7.96 6.58
C PRO A 131 7.01 8.97 6.79
N GLU A 132 8.21 8.46 7.08
CA GLU A 132 9.47 9.21 7.08
C GLU A 132 10.47 8.53 6.17
N THR A 133 11.20 9.29 5.36
CA THR A 133 12.16 8.71 4.41
C THR A 133 13.30 8.02 5.15
N ASN A 134 13.38 6.71 5.02
CA ASN A 134 14.42 5.88 5.61
C ASN A 134 15.75 6.10 4.85
N PRO A 135 16.88 6.31 5.55
CA PRO A 135 18.19 6.44 4.90
C PRO A 135 18.55 5.26 3.97
N ALA A 136 18.12 4.04 4.30
CA ALA A 136 18.33 2.87 3.45
C ALA A 136 17.58 2.99 2.11
N PHE A 137 16.39 3.60 2.10
CA PHE A 137 15.65 3.84 0.87
C PHE A 137 16.33 4.88 -0.02
N ARG A 138 16.94 5.93 0.56
CA ARG A 138 17.72 6.91 -0.21
C ARG A 138 18.92 6.26 -0.93
N LYS A 139 19.69 5.46 -0.19
CA LYS A 139 20.82 4.70 -0.76
C LYS A 139 20.36 3.74 -1.86
N PHE A 140 19.21 3.09 -1.68
CA PHE A 140 18.61 2.26 -2.71
C PHE A 140 18.28 3.07 -3.96
N GLU A 141 17.61 4.22 -3.84
CA GLU A 141 17.28 5.06 -4.99
C GLU A 141 18.51 5.57 -5.74
N GLU A 142 19.59 5.94 -5.03
CA GLU A 142 20.86 6.36 -5.63
C GLU A 142 21.49 5.25 -6.47
N LYS A 143 21.54 4.02 -5.93
CA LYS A 143 22.15 2.87 -6.62
C LYS A 143 21.30 2.34 -7.78
N TYR A 144 19.97 2.42 -7.66
CA TYR A 144 19.04 1.86 -8.63
C TYR A 144 18.60 2.87 -9.71
N ARG A 145 18.97 4.15 -9.57
CA ARG A 145 18.75 5.15 -10.62
C ARG A 145 19.58 4.72 -11.83
N PRO A 146 18.98 4.48 -13.01
CA PRO A 146 19.75 4.16 -14.19
C PRO A 146 20.73 5.31 -14.45
N THR A 147 22.02 4.99 -14.58
CA THR A 147 23.03 5.93 -15.00
C THR A 147 22.72 6.33 -16.44
N VAL A 148 22.00 7.42 -16.62
CA VAL A 148 21.67 7.98 -17.96
C VAL A 148 22.96 8.37 -18.72
N GLU A 149 24.09 8.49 -18.04
CA GLU A 149 25.35 8.96 -18.62
C GLU A 149 26.20 7.89 -19.34
N SER A 150 25.95 6.59 -19.18
CA SER A 150 26.83 5.57 -19.79
C SER A 150 26.54 5.26 -21.27
N ARG A 151 25.44 5.75 -21.86
CA ARG A 151 25.08 5.46 -23.26
C ARG A 151 25.47 6.53 -24.27
N ALA A 152 25.94 7.70 -23.83
CA ALA A 152 26.36 8.76 -24.75
C ALA A 152 27.81 8.58 -25.27
N HIS A 153 28.62 7.73 -24.64
CA HIS A 153 30.06 7.61 -24.97
C HIS A 153 30.43 6.46 -25.92
N HIS A 154 29.49 5.63 -26.36
CA HIS A 154 29.80 4.45 -27.18
C HIS A 154 29.42 4.56 -28.66
N SER A 155 29.02 5.75 -29.14
CA SER A 155 28.54 5.92 -30.53
C SER A 155 29.47 6.70 -31.46
N VAL A 156 30.70 7.05 -31.05
CA VAL A 156 31.63 7.80 -31.91
C VAL A 156 33.06 7.29 -31.77
N GLU A 157 33.32 6.03 -32.11
CA GLU A 157 34.70 5.55 -32.35
C GLU A 157 34.64 4.25 -33.17
N GLY A 158 34.49 4.39 -34.48
CA GLY A 158 34.41 3.23 -35.38
C GLY A 158 34.36 3.56 -36.88
N THR A 159 34.51 4.83 -37.25
CA THR A 159 34.73 5.26 -38.63
C THR A 159 36.05 6.00 -38.67
N ASP A 160 37.15 5.25 -38.74
CA ASP A 160 38.36 5.61 -39.47
C ASP A 160 39.41 4.50 -39.35
N ALA A 161 39.56 3.72 -40.43
CA ALA A 161 40.84 3.16 -40.87
C ALA A 161 40.65 2.43 -42.21
N VAL A 162 40.55 3.20 -43.29
CA VAL A 162 40.95 2.77 -44.64
C VAL A 162 42.46 2.98 -44.75
N ARG A 163 43.21 1.92 -45.10
CA ARG A 163 44.44 1.86 -45.93
C ARG A 163 45.38 0.75 -45.44
N THR A 164 45.46 -0.35 -46.18
CA THR A 164 46.53 -0.68 -47.16
C THR A 164 46.16 -1.95 -47.89
#